data_AF-A0A852IZS3-F1
#
_entry.id   AF-A0A852IZS3-F1
#
_cell.length_a   1.000
_cell.length_b   1.000
_cell.length_c   1.000
_cell.angle_alpha   90.00
_cell.angle_beta   90.00
_cell.angle_gamma   90.00
#
_symmetry.space_group_name_H-M   'P 1'
#
loop_
_entity.id
_entity.type
_entity.pdbx_description
1 polymer ?
#
loop_
_entity_poly.entity_id
_entity_poly.type
_entity_poly.pdbx_seq_one_letter_code
_entity_poly.pdbx_strand_id
1 'polypeptide(L)'
;MILKAFSNHSDFVILLAERCPAPPVTEFADVSAEAYQLETRLYYDCDAGYKRKKGQSSLIQCRSVKQSASWDYKEFECIDEKTLLSSAPTTKLDFTQKLEEKTPQKQENFSEFDQKDLCGPPRTIPHASLSPKGKYYVGQVLHFKCQSGYDKRPPTSGIRICKKEDGKIIWTHLDMRCTNDS
;
A
#
# COMPACT_ATOMS: atom_id res chain seq x y z
N MET A 1 -23.28 13.52 51.99
CA MET A 1 -22.75 12.49 51.09
C MET A 1 -23.09 12.91 49.67
N ILE A 2 -22.17 13.59 48.98
CA ILE A 2 -22.30 13.92 47.55
C ILE A 2 -20.95 13.54 46.94
N LEU A 3 -20.87 12.35 46.33
CA LEU A 3 -19.76 12.04 45.43
C LEU A 3 -20.06 12.73 44.10
N LYS A 4 -19.26 13.74 43.75
CA LYS A 4 -19.16 14.22 42.37
C LYS A 4 -18.39 13.18 41.56
N ALA A 5 -19.08 12.47 40.67
CA ALA A 5 -18.43 11.68 39.64
C ALA A 5 -17.92 12.63 38.56
N PHE A 6 -16.61 12.70 38.38
CA PHE A 6 -15.99 13.34 37.24
C PHE A 6 -16.29 12.48 36.00
N SER A 7 -17.07 13.02 35.06
CA SER A 7 -17.32 12.41 33.76
C SER A 7 -16.09 12.64 32.88
N ASN A 8 -15.29 11.58 32.67
CA ASN A 8 -14.19 11.58 31.72
C ASN A 8 -14.76 11.59 30.29
N HIS A 9 -14.71 12.75 29.66
CA HIS A 9 -15.19 12.98 28.30
C HIS A 9 -14.10 12.67 27.26
N SER A 10 -13.49 11.48 27.34
CA SER A 10 -12.39 11.06 26.45
C SER A 10 -12.44 9.58 26.05
N ASP A 11 -13.63 8.97 26.03
CA ASP A 11 -13.81 7.56 25.60
C ASP A 11 -15.04 7.37 24.68
N PHE A 12 -15.49 8.41 23.98
CA PHE A 12 -16.55 8.30 22.99
C PHE A 12 -16.00 8.69 21.63
N VAL A 13 -16.10 7.77 20.66
CA VAL A 13 -15.63 7.84 19.27
C VAL A 13 -14.17 7.40 19.01
N ILE A 14 -13.79 6.22 19.51
CA ILE A 14 -13.02 5.31 18.64
C ILE A 14 -14.08 4.53 17.86
N LEU A 15 -14.42 5.00 16.65
CA LEU A 15 -15.16 4.19 15.68
C LEU A 15 -14.44 2.85 15.56
N LEU A 16 -15.09 1.77 15.99
CA LEU A 16 -14.58 0.42 15.77
C LEU A 16 -14.56 0.18 14.27
N ALA A 17 -13.43 0.48 13.62
CA ALA A 17 -13.21 0.12 12.24
C ALA A 17 -13.35 -1.40 12.14
N GLU A 18 -14.47 -1.86 11.59
CA GLU A 18 -14.77 -3.28 11.45
C GLU A 18 -13.71 -3.89 10.52
N ARG A 19 -13.06 -4.98 10.97
CA ARG A 19 -11.93 -5.57 10.24
C ARG A 19 -12.41 -6.44 9.09
N CYS A 20 -11.75 -6.31 7.96
CA CYS A 20 -11.92 -7.16 6.81
C CYS A 20 -11.01 -8.38 6.88
N PRO A 21 -11.45 -9.52 6.30
CA PRO A 21 -10.59 -10.66 6.12
C PRO A 21 -9.41 -10.30 5.21
N ALA A 22 -8.37 -11.13 5.19
CA ALA A 22 -7.33 -10.99 4.17
C ALA A 22 -7.99 -11.13 2.77
N PRO A 23 -7.66 -10.26 1.80
CA PRO A 23 -8.17 -10.39 0.45
C PRO A 23 -7.66 -11.71 -0.15
N PRO A 24 -8.49 -12.41 -0.94
CA PRO A 24 -8.03 -13.58 -1.68
C PRO A 24 -6.79 -13.26 -2.51
N VAL A 25 -5.80 -14.17 -2.51
CA VAL A 25 -4.60 -14.00 -3.34
C VAL A 25 -5.01 -13.90 -4.80
N THR A 26 -4.43 -12.94 -5.53
CA THR A 26 -4.59 -12.81 -6.98
C THR A 26 -3.25 -13.14 -7.60
N GLU A 27 -3.23 -14.15 -8.46
CA GLU A 27 -1.99 -14.61 -9.07
C GLU A 27 -1.38 -13.51 -9.96
N PHE A 28 -0.07 -13.35 -9.83
CA PHE A 28 0.73 -12.41 -10.63
C PHE A 28 0.24 -10.96 -10.56
N ALA A 29 -0.35 -10.56 -9.43
CA ALA A 29 -0.82 -9.20 -9.20
C ALA A 29 -0.35 -8.63 -7.86
N ASP A 30 0.11 -7.38 -7.91
CA ASP A 30 0.39 -6.55 -6.76
C ASP A 30 -0.88 -5.89 -6.25
N VAL A 31 -0.96 -5.70 -4.92
CA VAL A 31 -2.12 -5.12 -4.25
C VAL A 31 -1.73 -3.86 -3.51
N SER A 32 -2.38 -2.74 -3.84
CA SER A 32 -2.33 -1.50 -3.05
C SER A 32 -3.73 -1.10 -2.64
N ALA A 33 -3.85 -0.11 -1.75
CA ALA A 33 -5.12 0.44 -1.32
C ALA A 33 -5.15 1.95 -1.61
N GLU A 34 -6.34 2.53 -1.81
CA GLU A 34 -6.45 3.97 -2.07
C GLU A 34 -6.04 4.83 -0.87
N ALA A 35 -6.32 4.35 0.33
CA ALA A 35 -6.05 5.06 1.58
C ALA A 35 -5.64 4.08 2.68
N TYR A 36 -4.79 4.51 3.60
CA TYR A 36 -4.28 3.68 4.69
C TYR A 36 -4.30 4.47 5.99
N GLN A 37 -4.81 3.85 7.06
CA GLN A 37 -4.87 4.50 8.37
C GLN A 37 -3.47 4.76 8.94
N LEU A 38 -3.36 5.75 9.81
CA LEU A 38 -2.16 5.97 10.64
C LEU A 38 -1.69 4.67 11.28
N GLU A 39 -0.38 4.56 11.44
CA GLU A 39 0.35 3.40 11.96
C GLU A 39 0.31 2.14 11.09
N THR A 40 -0.40 2.15 9.95
CA THR A 40 -0.35 1.04 8.99
C THR A 40 1.09 0.75 8.55
N ARG A 41 1.48 -0.53 8.57
CA ARG A 41 2.81 -1.00 8.17
C ARG A 41 2.71 -1.87 6.92
N LEU A 42 3.52 -1.56 5.92
CA LEU A 42 3.67 -2.35 4.70
C LEU A 42 5.13 -2.69 4.48
N TYR A 43 5.39 -3.75 3.72
CA TYR A 43 6.74 -4.19 3.40
C TYR A 43 6.87 -4.27 1.87
N TYR A 44 7.98 -3.79 1.34
CA TYR A 44 8.36 -4.11 -0.03
C TYR A 44 9.07 -5.46 -0.08
N ASP A 45 8.62 -6.33 -0.97
CA ASP A 45 9.27 -7.59 -1.30
C ASP A 45 9.77 -7.52 -2.74
N CYS A 46 11.01 -7.95 -2.98
CA CYS A 46 11.57 -7.93 -4.32
C CYS A 46 11.00 -9.06 -5.19
N ASP A 47 10.81 -8.77 -6.46
CA ASP A 47 10.37 -9.72 -7.47
C ASP A 47 11.39 -10.85 -7.65
N ALA A 48 10.95 -11.95 -8.28
CA ALA A 48 11.83 -13.07 -8.60
C ALA A 48 13.05 -12.62 -9.44
N GLY A 49 14.25 -13.06 -9.07
CA GLY A 49 15.52 -12.66 -9.70
C GLY A 49 16.15 -11.38 -9.12
N TYR A 50 15.46 -10.70 -8.20
CA TYR A 50 15.97 -9.51 -7.52
C TYR A 50 16.08 -9.75 -6.01
N LYS A 51 17.01 -9.04 -5.37
CA LYS A 51 17.19 -9.05 -3.92
C LYS A 51 17.30 -7.64 -3.38
N ARG A 52 16.79 -7.47 -2.17
CA ARG A 52 16.96 -6.24 -1.42
C ARG A 52 18.45 -6.02 -1.16
N LYS A 53 18.94 -4.83 -1.46
CA LYS A 53 20.31 -4.42 -1.15
C LYS A 53 20.59 -4.54 0.36
N LYS A 54 21.78 -5.05 0.71
CA LYS A 54 22.14 -5.36 2.10
C LYS A 54 22.09 -4.09 2.98
N GLY A 55 21.50 -4.20 4.16
CA GLY A 55 21.41 -3.12 5.15
C GLY A 55 20.20 -2.19 4.98
N GLN A 56 19.44 -2.31 3.90
CA GLN A 56 18.23 -1.51 3.67
C GLN A 56 16.98 -2.12 4.30
N SER A 57 15.96 -1.31 4.62
CA SER A 57 14.71 -1.74 5.26
C SER A 57 13.56 -1.77 4.26
N SER A 58 12.81 -2.86 4.20
CA SER A 58 11.59 -2.95 3.38
C SER A 58 10.35 -2.32 4.02
N LEU A 59 10.37 -2.07 5.33
CA LEU A 59 9.24 -1.53 6.07
C LEU A 59 9.01 -0.05 5.76
N ILE A 60 7.77 0.28 5.43
CA ILE A 60 7.20 1.63 5.45
C ILE A 60 6.06 1.70 6.46
N GLN A 61 5.87 2.87 7.07
CA GLN A 61 4.80 3.09 8.04
C GLN A 61 4.05 4.39 7.76
N CYS A 62 2.73 4.36 7.77
CA CYS A 62 1.91 5.57 7.68
C CYS A 62 2.02 6.35 8.99
N ARG A 63 2.52 7.59 8.95
CA ARG A 63 2.73 8.44 10.13
C ARG A 63 2.05 9.79 9.97
N SER A 64 1.71 10.42 11.09
CA SER A 64 1.30 11.83 11.10
C SER A 64 2.54 12.72 11.04
N VAL A 65 2.61 13.58 10.02
CA VAL A 65 3.69 14.55 9.76
C VAL A 65 3.05 15.92 9.57
N LYS A 66 3.33 16.86 10.49
CA LYS A 66 2.88 18.27 10.36
C LYS A 66 1.39 18.43 10.01
N GLN A 67 0.51 17.71 10.71
CA GLN A 67 -0.96 17.75 10.54
C GLN A 67 -1.50 17.05 9.27
N SER A 68 -0.70 16.23 8.59
CA SER A 68 -1.17 15.31 7.55
C SER A 68 -0.51 13.94 7.66
N ALA A 69 -1.15 12.90 7.13
CA ALA A 69 -0.59 11.56 7.10
C ALA A 69 0.33 11.36 5.87
N SER A 70 1.50 10.78 6.10
CA SER A 70 2.46 10.46 5.04
C SER A 70 3.23 9.18 5.36
N TRP A 71 3.67 8.48 4.32
CA TRP A 71 4.51 7.29 4.46
C TRP A 71 5.93 7.67 4.90
N ASP A 72 6.36 7.08 6.01
CA ASP A 72 7.74 7.09 6.48
C ASP A 72 8.57 6.11 5.65
N TYR A 73 9.26 6.65 4.64
CA TYR A 73 10.10 5.88 3.73
C TYR A 73 11.54 5.75 4.24
N LYS A 74 12.11 4.57 4.04
CA LYS A 74 13.55 4.30 4.21
C LYS A 74 14.18 4.02 2.85
N GLU A 75 15.50 4.04 2.79
CA GLU A 75 16.22 3.55 1.60
C GLU A 75 15.89 2.09 1.36
N PHE A 76 15.46 1.79 0.14
CA PHE A 76 15.10 0.45 -0.31
C PHE A 76 15.26 0.34 -1.83
N GLU A 77 15.98 -0.68 -2.27
CA GLU A 77 16.31 -0.96 -3.66
C GLU A 77 16.36 -2.48 -3.86
N CYS A 78 15.75 -2.95 -4.96
CA CYS A 78 15.84 -4.31 -5.44
C CYS A 78 16.87 -4.38 -6.57
N ILE A 79 17.93 -5.15 -6.36
CA ILE A 79 19.05 -5.31 -7.31
C ILE A 79 19.08 -6.74 -7.84
N ASP A 80 19.45 -6.89 -9.11
CA ASP A 80 19.52 -8.19 -9.78
C ASP A 80 20.52 -9.11 -9.06
N GLU A 81 20.13 -10.36 -8.77
CA GLU A 81 20.97 -11.35 -8.09
C GLU A 81 22.35 -11.52 -8.75
N LYS A 82 22.44 -11.41 -10.08
CA LYS A 82 23.68 -11.55 -10.83
C LYS A 82 24.64 -10.38 -10.57
N THR A 83 24.12 -9.18 -10.33
CA THR A 83 24.94 -8.01 -9.94
C THR A 83 25.51 -8.16 -8.54
N LEU A 84 24.79 -8.84 -7.64
CA LEU A 84 25.27 -9.18 -6.29
C LEU A 84 26.36 -10.24 -6.31
N LEU A 85 26.31 -11.19 -7.24
CA LEU A 85 27.31 -12.24 -7.41
C LEU A 85 28.58 -11.74 -8.13
N SER A 86 28.52 -10.59 -8.81
CA SER A 86 29.62 -10.02 -9.61
C SER A 86 30.47 -8.98 -8.85
N SER A 87 30.32 -8.81 -7.53
CA SER A 87 31.04 -7.77 -6.79
C SER A 87 32.54 -8.04 -6.62
N ALA A 88 33.32 -7.83 -7.68
CA ALA A 88 34.66 -7.24 -7.63
C ALA A 88 34.52 -5.70 -7.73
N PRO A 89 35.41 -4.90 -7.11
CA PRO A 89 35.17 -3.47 -6.95
C PRO A 89 35.59 -2.71 -8.22
N THR A 90 34.63 -2.19 -8.98
CA THR A 90 34.94 -1.14 -9.97
C THR A 90 33.78 -0.15 -10.14
N THR A 91 34.07 1.08 -9.70
CA THR A 91 33.71 2.39 -10.27
C THR A 91 32.25 2.79 -10.48
N LYS A 92 31.92 3.90 -9.80
CA LYS A 92 30.73 4.75 -9.95
C LYS A 92 30.31 4.90 -11.43
N LEU A 93 29.08 4.53 -11.74
CA LEU A 93 28.37 5.04 -12.91
C LEU A 93 27.21 5.91 -12.42
N ASP A 94 27.42 7.20 -12.65
CA ASP A 94 26.50 8.30 -12.42
C ASP A 94 25.27 8.11 -13.33
N PHE A 95 24.09 7.95 -12.72
CA PHE A 95 22.82 7.99 -13.43
C PHE A 95 22.07 9.25 -13.01
N THR A 96 22.30 10.32 -13.76
CA THR A 96 21.47 11.52 -13.75
C THR A 96 20.06 11.16 -14.23
N GLN A 97 19.13 10.94 -13.32
CA GLN A 97 17.71 10.79 -13.66
C GLN A 97 16.96 12.09 -13.39
N LYS A 98 16.57 12.70 -14.51
CA LYS A 98 15.67 13.84 -14.66
C LYS A 98 14.36 13.59 -13.91
N LEU A 99 14.07 14.43 -12.91
CA LEU A 99 12.79 14.52 -12.22
C LEU A 99 11.74 15.05 -13.21
N GLU A 100 10.90 14.16 -13.73
CA GLU A 100 9.71 14.57 -14.48
C GLU A 100 8.56 14.76 -13.51
N GLU A 101 8.35 16.01 -13.14
CA GLU A 101 7.21 16.53 -12.40
C GLU A 101 5.95 16.38 -13.27
N LYS A 102 5.08 15.42 -12.94
CA LYS A 102 3.72 15.36 -13.51
C LYS A 102 2.74 16.06 -12.58
N THR A 103 2.07 17.03 -13.17
CA THR A 103 1.09 17.98 -12.61
C THR A 103 -0.12 17.27 -11.97
N PRO A 104 -0.71 17.80 -10.89
CA PRO A 104 -1.90 17.23 -10.27
C PRO A 104 -3.16 17.52 -11.10
N GLN A 105 -3.91 16.49 -11.50
CA GLN A 105 -5.25 16.65 -12.06
C GLN A 105 -6.33 16.34 -11.01
N LYS A 106 -6.96 17.43 -10.56
CA LYS A 106 -8.38 17.60 -10.18
C LYS A 106 -9.02 16.49 -9.34
N GLN A 107 -9.01 16.70 -8.01
CA GLN A 107 -9.87 15.99 -7.06
C GLN A 107 -11.34 16.35 -7.29
N GLU A 108 -12.16 15.33 -7.51
CA GLU A 108 -13.60 15.39 -7.27
C GLU A 108 -13.87 15.16 -5.78
N ASN A 109 -14.85 15.91 -5.28
CA ASN A 109 -15.10 16.22 -3.89
C ASN A 109 -15.44 14.96 -3.07
N PHE A 110 -14.48 14.49 -2.27
CA PHE A 110 -14.74 13.71 -1.07
C PHE A 110 -14.42 14.59 0.14
N SER A 111 -15.40 14.65 1.05
CA SER A 111 -15.46 15.48 2.27
C SER A 111 -14.11 15.77 2.93
N GLU A 112 -13.80 17.06 3.03
CA GLU A 112 -12.52 17.68 3.45
C GLU A 112 -12.09 17.40 4.91
N PHE A 113 -12.81 16.59 5.68
CA PHE A 113 -12.55 16.44 7.11
C PHE A 113 -11.82 15.15 7.53
N ASP A 114 -11.84 14.07 6.72
CA ASP A 114 -11.27 12.77 7.11
C ASP A 114 -9.95 12.37 6.41
N GLN A 115 -9.49 13.16 5.41
CA GLN A 115 -8.29 12.80 4.62
C GLN A 115 -6.97 13.16 5.30
N LYS A 116 -6.97 13.98 6.36
CA LYS A 116 -5.72 14.39 7.02
C LYS A 116 -5.02 13.25 7.75
N ASP A 117 -5.73 12.20 8.13
CA ASP A 117 -5.19 11.06 8.89
C ASP A 117 -5.01 9.79 8.05
N LEU A 118 -5.06 9.90 6.71
CA LEU A 118 -4.91 8.76 5.81
C LEU A 118 -3.73 8.95 4.86
N CYS A 119 -2.84 7.96 4.78
CA CYS A 119 -1.84 7.90 3.73
C CYS A 119 -2.47 7.41 2.43
N GLY A 120 -2.12 8.03 1.30
CA GLY A 120 -2.49 7.51 -0.02
C GLY A 120 -1.73 6.21 -0.39
N PRO A 121 -1.79 5.75 -1.65
CA PRO A 121 -1.00 4.61 -2.09
C PRO A 121 0.51 4.87 -1.92
N PRO A 122 1.30 3.91 -1.40
CA PRO A 122 2.75 4.05 -1.37
C PRO A 122 3.33 4.19 -2.78
N ARG A 123 4.50 4.82 -2.89
CA ARG A 123 5.22 4.91 -4.16
C ARG A 123 5.60 3.51 -4.67
N THR A 124 5.66 3.33 -5.97
CA THR A 124 6.15 2.09 -6.57
C THR A 124 7.68 2.06 -6.53
N ILE A 125 8.25 0.88 -6.26
CA ILE A 125 9.70 0.64 -6.37
C ILE A 125 9.91 -0.35 -7.53
N PRO A 126 10.89 -0.12 -8.42
CA PRO A 126 11.21 -1.07 -9.48
C PRO A 126 11.54 -2.45 -8.89
N HIS A 127 10.99 -3.49 -9.52
CA HIS A 127 11.20 -4.88 -9.13
C HIS A 127 10.77 -5.21 -7.70
N ALA A 128 9.73 -4.55 -7.20
CA ALA A 128 9.20 -4.80 -5.88
C ALA A 128 7.67 -4.68 -5.80
N SER A 129 7.09 -5.58 -5.03
CA SER A 129 5.67 -5.63 -4.68
C SER A 129 5.46 -5.18 -3.23
N LEU A 130 4.29 -4.64 -2.93
CA LEU A 130 3.87 -4.40 -1.55
C LEU A 130 3.27 -5.68 -0.96
N SER A 131 3.83 -6.16 0.14
CA SER A 131 3.18 -7.15 0.99
C SER A 131 2.53 -6.48 2.21
N PRO A 132 1.20 -6.44 2.25
CA PRO A 132 0.48 -6.10 3.45
C PRO A 132 0.60 -7.26 4.44
N LYS A 133 1.43 -7.12 5.45
CA LYS A 133 1.39 -7.99 6.65
C LYS A 133 0.29 -7.55 7.62
N GLY A 134 -0.72 -6.83 7.11
CA GLY A 134 -1.62 -5.96 7.87
C GLY A 134 -3.09 -6.36 7.85
N LYS A 135 -3.87 -5.64 8.66
CA LYS A 135 -5.33 -5.78 8.80
C LYS A 135 -6.00 -4.77 7.87
N TYR A 136 -7.05 -5.19 7.17
CA TYR A 136 -7.89 -4.32 6.33
C TYR A 136 -9.18 -3.96 7.08
N TYR A 137 -9.89 -2.93 6.60
CA TYR A 137 -11.11 -2.43 7.25
C TYR A 137 -12.26 -2.26 6.26
N VAL A 138 -13.50 -2.29 6.76
CA VAL A 138 -14.69 -2.06 5.94
C VAL A 138 -14.60 -0.68 5.29
N GLY A 139 -14.96 -0.58 4.00
CA GLY A 139 -14.78 0.61 3.17
C GLY A 139 -13.42 0.69 2.46
N GLN A 140 -12.47 -0.18 2.79
CA GLN A 140 -11.17 -0.21 2.13
C GLN A 140 -11.29 -0.60 0.66
N VAL A 141 -10.71 0.22 -0.21
CA VAL A 141 -10.58 -0.05 -1.66
C VAL A 141 -9.17 -0.52 -1.96
N LEU A 142 -9.04 -1.68 -2.59
CA LEU A 142 -7.79 -2.27 -3.07
C LEU A 142 -7.70 -2.18 -4.58
N HIS A 143 -6.56 -1.73 -5.07
CA HIS A 143 -6.17 -1.68 -6.47
C HIS A 143 -5.14 -2.76 -6.76
N PHE A 144 -5.47 -3.58 -7.74
CA PHE A 144 -4.65 -4.68 -8.22
C PHE A 144 -3.99 -4.29 -9.54
N LYS A 145 -2.69 -4.53 -9.63
CA LYS A 145 -1.88 -4.31 -10.82
C LYS A 145 -1.14 -5.59 -11.16
N CYS A 146 -1.11 -6.00 -12.42
CA CYS A 146 -0.30 -7.16 -12.80
C CYS A 146 1.20 -6.89 -12.59
N GLN A 147 1.90 -7.92 -12.14
CA GLN A 147 3.34 -7.92 -12.00
C GLN A 147 4.02 -7.77 -13.36
N SER A 148 5.28 -7.34 -13.33
CA SER A 148 6.12 -7.22 -14.51
C SER A 148 6.18 -8.54 -15.29
N GLY A 149 5.91 -8.48 -16.61
CA GLY A 149 5.86 -9.67 -17.48
C GLY A 149 4.50 -10.37 -17.55
N TYR A 150 3.46 -9.81 -16.92
CA TYR A 150 2.09 -10.31 -17.00
C TYR A 150 1.15 -9.21 -17.47
N ASP A 151 0.31 -9.55 -18.44
CA ASP A 151 -0.68 -8.64 -19.00
C ASP A 151 -2.05 -8.83 -18.34
N LYS A 152 -2.76 -7.71 -18.20
CA LYS A 152 -4.13 -7.70 -17.66
C LYS A 152 -5.10 -8.16 -18.72
N ARG A 153 -5.81 -9.27 -18.47
CA ARG A 153 -6.92 -9.71 -19.31
C ARG A 153 -8.24 -9.06 -18.87
N PRO A 154 -9.14 -8.71 -19.82
CA PRO A 154 -10.49 -8.27 -19.49
C PRO A 154 -11.25 -9.30 -18.65
N PRO A 155 -12.07 -8.86 -17.68
CA PRO A 155 -12.39 -7.46 -17.37
C PRO A 155 -11.23 -6.68 -16.71
N THR A 156 -11.10 -5.41 -17.08
CA THR A 156 -9.96 -4.56 -16.67
C THR A 156 -10.18 -3.85 -15.34
N SER A 157 -11.28 -4.06 -14.63
CA SER A 157 -11.44 -3.50 -13.29
C SER A 157 -10.55 -4.28 -12.32
N GLY A 158 -9.52 -3.61 -11.81
CA GLY A 158 -8.59 -4.18 -10.85
C GLY A 158 -8.91 -3.80 -9.43
N ILE A 159 -10.19 -3.74 -9.07
CA ILE A 159 -10.60 -3.14 -7.81
C ILE A 159 -11.32 -4.19 -6.94
N ARG A 160 -10.94 -4.27 -5.66
CA ARG A 160 -11.75 -4.92 -4.63
C ARG A 160 -12.11 -3.93 -3.54
N ILE A 161 -13.37 -3.94 -3.13
CA ILE A 161 -13.86 -3.11 -2.02
C ILE A 161 -14.27 -4.06 -0.90
N CYS A 162 -13.84 -3.78 0.32
CA CYS A 162 -14.37 -4.51 1.46
C CYS A 162 -15.66 -3.86 1.93
N LYS A 163 -16.76 -4.62 1.92
CA LYS A 163 -18.09 -4.13 2.30
C LYS A 163 -18.76 -5.08 3.28
N LYS A 164 -19.76 -4.56 3.98
CA LYS A 164 -20.67 -5.34 4.82
C LYS A 164 -21.97 -5.58 4.05
N GLU A 165 -22.23 -6.83 3.69
CA GLU A 165 -23.41 -7.26 2.92
C GLU A 165 -24.10 -8.38 3.71
N ASP A 166 -25.41 -8.24 3.95
CA ASP A 166 -26.22 -9.18 4.75
C ASP A 166 -25.59 -9.52 6.13
N GLY A 167 -25.00 -8.52 6.78
CA GLY A 167 -24.32 -8.68 8.06
C GLY A 167 -22.95 -9.37 8.00
N LYS A 168 -22.46 -9.75 6.82
CA LYS A 168 -21.14 -10.36 6.60
C LYS A 168 -20.16 -9.35 5.99
N ILE A 169 -18.92 -9.36 6.47
CA ILE A 169 -17.84 -8.53 5.91
C ILE A 169 -17.12 -9.32 4.82
N ILE A 170 -17.23 -8.88 3.57
CA ILE A 170 -16.69 -9.58 2.39
C ILE A 170 -15.96 -8.62 1.46
N TRP A 171 -15.01 -9.17 0.70
CA TRP A 171 -14.43 -8.48 -0.46
C TRP A 171 -15.33 -8.66 -1.68
N THR A 172 -15.49 -7.60 -2.47
CA THR A 172 -16.10 -7.74 -3.80
C THR A 172 -15.28 -8.69 -4.68
N HIS A 173 -15.95 -9.30 -5.65
CA HIS A 173 -15.28 -10.13 -6.64
C HIS A 173 -14.25 -9.30 -7.43
N LEU A 174 -13.13 -9.93 -7.82
CA LEU A 174 -12.14 -9.33 -8.69
C LEU A 174 -12.15 -10.10 -10.00
N ASP A 175 -12.52 -9.41 -11.07
CA ASP A 175 -12.67 -10.04 -12.38
C ASP A 175 -11.36 -10.08 -13.17
N MET A 176 -10.38 -9.25 -12.82
CA MET A 176 -9.11 -9.21 -13.56
C MET A 176 -8.28 -10.47 -13.38
N ARG A 177 -7.58 -10.85 -14.45
CA ARG A 177 -6.56 -11.92 -14.45
C ARG A 177 -5.27 -11.40 -15.04
N CYS A 178 -4.15 -11.87 -14.51
CA CYS A 178 -2.81 -11.56 -15.00
C CYS A 178 -2.23 -12.81 -15.65
N THR A 179 -1.87 -12.73 -16.92
CA THR A 179 -1.37 -13.88 -17.71
C THR A 179 -0.18 -13.46 -18.57
N ASN A 180 0.73 -14.39 -18.86
CA ASN A 180 1.84 -14.20 -19.81
C ASN A 180 1.52 -14.75 -21.22
N ASP A 181 0.28 -15.20 -21.44
CA ASP A 181 -0.17 -15.63 -22.76
C ASP A 181 -0.47 -14.37 -23.58
N SER A 182 0.45 -14.01 -24.50
CA SER A 182 0.20 -13.02 -25.56
C SER A 182 -1.01 -13.39 -26.42
#